data_AF-A0AAV2TPF4-F1
#
_entry.id   AF-A0AAV2TPF4-F1
#
_cell.length_a   1.000
_cell.length_b   1.000
_cell.length_c   1.000
_cell.angle_alpha   90.00
_cell.angle_beta   90.00
_cell.angle_gamma   90.00
#
_symmetry.space_group_name_H-M   'P 1'
#
loop_
_entity.id
_entity.type
_entity.pdbx_description
1 polymer ?
#
loop_
_entity_poly.entity_id
_entity_poly.type
_entity_poly.pdbx_seq_one_letter_code
_entity_poly.pdbx_strand_id
1 'polypeptide(L)'
;MSSDPDIIILGNITYQLSKLSPEERLRRVYRWFLFVHNASYVLGIGGYVLMMLTMFQLNLIFLLPTNMAMDISLLTIFYGLYYGVISRDFAEVCTDKMAAQIGYHVPNGMPMRRLDPAVCSICGKLLDTDGSEKIHRLNCSHTFHDFCIRGWCIVGKKDTCPYCKEKVNLRKTFTNPWDKPHILYGNFLDLIRYLVAWQPVILGVIHLLNLSLGLS
;
A
#
# COMPACT_ATOMS: atom_id res chain seq x y z
N MET A 1 -38.32 2.78 -5.99
CA MET A 1 -36.92 2.49 -6.38
C MET A 1 -36.14 3.77 -6.13
N SER A 2 -35.78 4.01 -4.87
CA SER A 2 -35.03 5.19 -4.45
C SER A 2 -33.63 5.10 -5.04
N SER A 3 -33.29 6.05 -5.91
CA SER A 3 -31.93 6.24 -6.37
C SER A 3 -31.09 6.73 -5.20
N ASP A 4 -30.39 5.81 -4.53
CA ASP A 4 -29.53 6.14 -3.39
C ASP A 4 -28.52 7.22 -3.81
N PRO A 5 -28.36 8.28 -3.01
CA PRO A 5 -27.44 9.38 -3.31
C PRO A 5 -26.01 8.87 -3.49
N ASP A 6 -25.64 7.81 -2.76
CA ASP A 6 -24.34 7.15 -2.87
C ASP A 6 -24.11 6.54 -4.25
N ILE A 7 -25.12 5.95 -4.88
CA ILE A 7 -25.03 5.36 -6.23
C ILE A 7 -24.81 6.46 -7.27
N ILE A 8 -25.49 7.60 -7.12
CA ILE A 8 -25.36 8.74 -8.04
C ILE A 8 -23.97 9.36 -7.90
N ILE A 9 -23.49 9.55 -6.68
CA ILE A 9 -22.15 10.10 -6.40
C ILE A 9 -21.08 9.15 -6.96
N LEU A 10 -21.20 7.84 -6.70
CA LEU A 10 -20.27 6.84 -7.22
C LEU A 10 -20.29 6.80 -8.76
N GLY A 11 -21.47 6.88 -9.37
CA GLY A 11 -21.65 6.95 -10.82
C GLY A 11 -20.99 8.19 -11.43
N ASN A 12 -21.15 9.35 -10.80
CA ASN A 12 -20.53 10.59 -11.28
C ASN A 12 -18.99 10.55 -11.10
N ILE A 13 -18.49 10.02 -9.99
CA ILE A 13 -17.05 9.85 -9.76
C ILE A 13 -16.45 8.88 -10.80
N THR A 14 -17.07 7.73 -11.04
CA THR A 14 -16.58 6.76 -12.03
C THR A 14 -16.62 7.31 -13.46
N TYR A 15 -17.63 8.10 -13.80
CA TYR A 15 -17.72 8.80 -15.08
C TYR A 15 -16.64 9.90 -15.24
N GLN A 16 -16.40 10.70 -14.20
CA GLN A 16 -15.32 11.69 -14.24
C GLN A 16 -13.96 11.02 -14.31
N LEU A 17 -13.77 9.91 -13.58
CA LEU A 17 -12.56 9.11 -13.66
C LEU A 17 -12.37 8.57 -15.08
N SER A 18 -13.41 8.06 -15.77
CA SER A 18 -13.29 7.51 -17.12
C SER A 18 -12.79 8.54 -18.16
N LYS A 19 -13.04 9.83 -17.95
CA LYS A 19 -12.51 10.92 -18.79
C LYS A 19 -11.02 11.22 -18.61
N LEU A 20 -10.40 10.81 -17.50
CA LEU A 20 -8.96 10.97 -17.33
C LEU A 20 -8.19 10.02 -18.24
N SER A 21 -7.07 10.53 -18.76
CA SER A 21 -6.08 9.72 -19.44
C SER A 21 -5.66 8.54 -18.54
N PRO A 22 -5.39 7.34 -19.10
CA PRO A 22 -5.04 6.16 -18.31
C PRO A 22 -3.83 6.42 -17.39
N GLU A 23 -2.88 7.23 -17.84
CA GLU A 23 -1.69 7.68 -17.12
C GLU A 23 -1.99 8.47 -15.83
N GLU A 24 -2.88 9.46 -15.92
CA GLU A 24 -3.26 10.31 -14.79
C GLU A 24 -4.05 9.53 -13.74
N ARG A 25 -4.88 8.59 -14.20
CA ARG A 25 -5.62 7.67 -13.35
C ARG A 25 -4.68 6.83 -12.51
N LEU A 26 -3.68 6.20 -13.13
CA LEU A 26 -2.69 5.36 -12.44
C LEU A 26 -1.94 6.14 -11.36
N ARG A 27 -1.44 7.32 -11.73
CA ARG A 27 -0.70 8.18 -10.80
C ARG A 27 -1.58 8.65 -9.63
N ARG A 28 -2.85 8.99 -9.88
CA ARG A 28 -3.81 9.37 -8.84
C ARG A 28 -4.06 8.21 -7.88
N VAL A 29 -4.23 6.99 -8.38
CA VAL A 29 -4.43 5.80 -7.54
C VAL A 29 -3.21 5.54 -6.65
N TYR A 30 -2.00 5.54 -7.21
CA TYR A 30 -0.79 5.37 -6.39
C TYR A 30 -0.62 6.48 -5.35
N ARG A 31 -0.92 7.74 -5.71
CA ARG A 31 -0.87 8.87 -4.77
C ARG A 31 -1.90 8.71 -3.65
N TRP A 32 -3.09 8.21 -3.95
CA TRP A 32 -4.13 7.94 -2.95
C TRP A 32 -3.70 6.84 -1.99
N PHE A 33 -3.20 5.71 -2.49
CA PHE A 33 -2.70 4.63 -1.64
C PHE A 33 -1.50 5.06 -0.79
N LEU A 34 -0.59 5.88 -1.34
CA LEU A 34 0.50 6.46 -0.57
C LEU A 34 -0.01 7.38 0.55
N PHE A 35 -1.04 8.18 0.28
CA PHE A 35 -1.67 9.04 1.27
C PHE A 35 -2.30 8.22 2.41
N VAL A 36 -3.07 7.16 2.09
CA VAL A 36 -3.68 6.28 3.10
C VAL A 36 -2.61 5.53 3.91
N HIS A 37 -1.55 5.06 3.26
CA HIS A 37 -0.40 4.47 3.95
C HIS A 37 0.26 5.48 4.91
N ASN A 38 0.49 6.72 4.49
CA ASN A 38 1.09 7.72 5.37
C ASN A 38 0.16 8.10 6.53
N ALA A 39 -1.14 8.24 6.27
CA ALA A 39 -2.13 8.52 7.31
C ALA A 39 -2.19 7.39 8.36
N SER A 40 -2.23 6.13 7.91
CA SER A 40 -2.20 4.97 8.83
C SER A 40 -0.90 4.90 9.64
N TYR A 41 0.24 5.22 9.02
CA TYR A 41 1.54 5.29 9.70
C TYR A 41 1.55 6.39 10.78
N VAL A 42 1.07 7.60 10.46
CA VAL A 42 0.97 8.72 11.41
C VAL A 42 0.01 8.39 12.55
N LEU A 43 -1.14 7.77 12.27
CA LEU A 43 -2.08 7.34 13.30
C LEU A 43 -1.46 6.27 14.23
N GLY A 44 -0.79 5.27 13.67
CA GLY A 44 -0.13 4.23 14.45
C GLY A 44 0.96 4.79 15.38
N ILE A 45 1.81 5.69 14.88
CA ILE A 45 2.83 6.35 15.69
C ILE A 45 2.20 7.30 16.71
N GLY A 46 1.21 8.08 16.31
CA GLY A 46 0.51 9.01 17.20
C GLY A 46 -0.13 8.29 18.38
N GLY A 47 -0.81 7.16 18.13
CA GLY A 47 -1.36 6.31 19.17
C GLY A 47 -0.29 5.69 20.08
N TYR A 48 0.85 5.26 19.52
CA TYR A 48 1.97 4.75 20.32
C TYR A 48 2.59 5.82 21.23
N VAL A 49 2.80 7.04 20.71
CA VAL A 49 3.31 8.16 21.50
C VAL A 49 2.33 8.51 22.62
N LEU A 50 1.03 8.55 22.32
CA LEU A 50 0.00 8.80 23.33
C LEU A 50 0.02 7.73 24.44
N MET A 51 0.15 6.44 24.06
CA MET A 51 0.29 5.33 25.01
C MET A 51 1.56 5.44 25.87
N MET A 52 2.67 5.92 25.32
CA MET A 52 3.89 6.14 26.12
C MET A 52 3.70 7.31 27.10
N LEU A 53 3.07 8.40 26.67
CA LEU A 53 2.79 9.56 27.52
C LEU A 53 1.84 9.23 28.68
N THR A 54 0.85 8.36 28.45
CA THR A 54 -0.05 7.88 29.51
C THR A 54 0.68 7.00 30.53
N MET A 55 1.61 6.15 30.09
CA MET A 55 2.43 5.31 30.98
C MET A 55 3.34 6.16 31.89
N PHE A 56 3.86 7.29 31.41
CA PHE A 56 4.60 8.26 32.23
C PHE A 56 3.70 9.18 33.08
N GLN A 57 2.38 8.95 33.10
CA GLN A 57 1.38 9.74 33.84
C GLN A 57 1.33 11.23 33.44
N LEU A 58 1.96 11.63 32.33
CA LEU A 58 1.91 13.00 31.80
C LEU A 58 0.50 13.39 31.32
N ASN A 59 -0.36 12.40 31.10
CA ASN A 59 -1.76 12.57 30.78
C ASN A 59 -2.57 13.36 31.85
N LEU A 60 -2.11 13.33 33.11
CA LEU A 60 -2.71 14.09 34.20
C LEU A 60 -2.54 15.61 34.02
N ILE A 61 -1.48 16.05 33.32
CA ILE A 61 -1.24 17.48 32.99
C ILE A 61 -2.35 18.01 32.07
N PHE A 62 -2.89 17.15 31.21
CA PHE A 62 -3.99 17.48 30.30
C PHE A 62 -5.38 17.22 30.92
N LEU A 63 -5.45 16.92 32.24
CA LEU A 63 -6.68 16.56 32.97
C LEU A 63 -7.46 15.39 32.36
N LEU A 64 -6.82 14.57 31.54
CA LEU A 64 -7.47 13.42 30.91
C LEU A 64 -7.31 12.20 31.83
N PRO A 65 -8.39 11.46 32.14
CA PRO A 65 -8.29 10.27 32.97
C PRO A 65 -7.49 9.17 32.24
N THR A 66 -6.61 8.49 32.98
CA THR A 66 -5.67 7.48 32.44
C THR A 66 -6.38 6.38 31.66
N ASN A 67 -7.54 5.92 32.14
CA ASN A 67 -8.31 4.85 31.49
C ASN A 67 -8.75 5.25 30.08
N MET A 68 -9.39 6.42 29.93
CA MET A 68 -9.83 6.90 28.62
C MET A 68 -8.66 7.14 27.67
N ALA A 69 -7.54 7.67 28.17
CA ALA A 69 -6.39 7.95 27.32
C ALA A 69 -5.72 6.67 26.81
N MET A 70 -5.64 5.62 27.63
CA MET A 70 -5.20 4.31 27.20
C MET A 70 -6.13 3.71 26.15
N ASP A 71 -7.45 3.78 26.37
CA ASP A 71 -8.45 3.29 25.41
C ASP A 71 -8.34 4.01 24.07
N ILE A 72 -8.26 5.35 24.07
CA ILE A 72 -8.08 6.17 22.87
C ILE A 72 -6.77 5.81 22.16
N SER A 73 -5.67 5.65 22.91
CA SER A 73 -4.37 5.28 22.34
C SER A 73 -4.42 3.94 21.64
N LEU A 74 -4.95 2.92 22.32
CA LEU A 74 -5.05 1.56 21.83
C LEU A 74 -5.96 1.49 20.60
N LEU A 75 -7.11 2.16 20.66
CA LEU A 75 -8.04 2.28 19.55
C LEU A 75 -7.35 2.91 18.34
N THR A 76 -6.65 4.03 18.54
CA THR A 76 -5.94 4.74 17.46
C THR A 76 -4.88 3.86 16.80
N ILE A 77 -4.11 3.10 17.59
CA ILE A 77 -3.13 2.14 17.07
C ILE A 77 -3.83 1.06 16.24
N PHE A 78 -4.85 0.41 16.78
CA PHE A 78 -5.55 -0.67 16.08
C PHE A 78 -6.20 -0.20 14.79
N TYR A 79 -6.83 0.98 14.79
CA TYR A 79 -7.41 1.57 13.58
C TYR A 79 -6.34 1.93 12.55
N GLY A 80 -5.20 2.48 12.98
CA GLY A 80 -4.06 2.73 12.11
C GLY A 80 -3.54 1.45 11.45
N LEU A 81 -3.36 0.38 12.24
CA LEU A 81 -2.92 -0.92 11.72
C LEU A 81 -3.96 -1.55 10.79
N TYR A 82 -5.24 -1.54 11.18
CA TYR A 82 -6.34 -2.12 10.40
C TYR A 82 -6.44 -1.51 9.01
N TYR A 83 -6.53 -0.17 8.93
CA TYR A 83 -6.60 0.51 7.63
C TYR A 83 -5.27 0.44 6.87
N GLY A 84 -4.14 0.35 7.58
CA GLY A 84 -2.83 0.11 6.97
C GLY A 84 -2.75 -1.23 6.24
N VAL A 85 -3.14 -2.33 6.90
CA VAL A 85 -3.16 -3.68 6.31
C VAL A 85 -4.10 -3.72 5.11
N ILE A 86 -5.34 -3.27 5.30
CA ILE A 86 -6.35 -3.26 4.24
C ILE A 86 -5.89 -2.45 3.03
N SER A 87 -5.36 -1.25 3.26
CA SER A 87 -4.89 -0.40 2.18
C SER A 87 -3.76 -1.05 1.38
N ARG A 88 -2.88 -1.82 2.04
CA ARG A 88 -1.79 -2.55 1.38
C ARG A 88 -2.31 -3.69 0.50
N ASP A 89 -3.27 -4.47 0.98
CA ASP A 89 -3.87 -5.56 0.22
C ASP A 89 -4.61 -5.05 -1.03
N PHE A 90 -5.39 -3.97 -0.88
CA PHE A 90 -6.04 -3.32 -2.02
C PHE A 90 -5.04 -2.72 -3.02
N ALA A 91 -3.95 -2.12 -2.53
CA ALA A 91 -2.91 -1.56 -3.39
C ALA A 91 -2.24 -2.62 -4.27
N GLU A 92 -1.98 -3.82 -3.73
CA GLU A 92 -1.44 -4.95 -4.47
C GLU A 92 -2.41 -5.41 -5.58
N VAL A 93 -3.68 -5.65 -5.22
CA VAL A 93 -4.71 -6.09 -6.18
C VAL A 93 -4.91 -5.04 -7.28
N CYS A 94 -4.98 -3.76 -6.92
CA CYS A 94 -5.11 -2.66 -7.88
C CYS A 94 -3.91 -2.63 -8.84
N THR A 95 -2.69 -2.80 -8.33
CA THR A 95 -1.48 -2.84 -9.16
C THR A 95 -1.52 -3.98 -10.18
N ASP A 96 -2.00 -5.16 -9.79
CA ASP A 96 -2.16 -6.30 -10.71
C ASP A 96 -3.20 -6.04 -11.81
N LYS A 97 -4.33 -5.41 -11.46
CA LYS A 97 -5.35 -5.03 -12.45
C LYS A 97 -4.82 -3.99 -13.43
N MET A 98 -4.05 -3.01 -12.96
CA MET A 98 -3.40 -2.03 -13.82
C MET A 98 -2.39 -2.68 -14.76
N ALA A 99 -1.55 -3.58 -14.25
CA ALA A 99 -0.57 -4.32 -15.04
C ALA A 99 -1.24 -5.11 -16.18
N ALA A 100 -2.39 -5.73 -15.91
CA ALA A 100 -3.18 -6.44 -16.90
C ALA A 100 -3.79 -5.50 -17.96
N GLN A 101 -4.29 -4.33 -17.56
CA GLN A 101 -4.91 -3.36 -18.48
C GLN A 101 -3.92 -2.68 -19.43
N ILE A 102 -2.67 -2.51 -19.00
CA ILE A 102 -1.61 -1.91 -19.83
C ILE A 102 -1.26 -2.80 -21.03
N GLY A 103 -1.53 -4.11 -20.97
CA GLY A 103 -1.44 -5.01 -22.13
C GLY A 103 -0.03 -5.41 -22.58
N TYR A 104 1.03 -4.97 -21.90
CA TYR A 104 2.40 -5.48 -22.10
C TYR A 104 2.63 -6.84 -21.42
N HIS A 105 1.72 -7.23 -20.52
CA HIS A 105 1.82 -8.47 -19.76
C HIS A 105 1.02 -9.60 -20.42
N VAL A 106 1.66 -10.36 -21.30
CA VAL A 106 1.15 -11.66 -21.79
C VAL A 106 1.98 -12.79 -21.16
N PRO A 107 1.40 -13.62 -20.28
CA PRO A 107 2.17 -14.66 -19.59
C PRO A 107 2.74 -15.74 -20.52
N ASN A 108 2.16 -15.96 -21.72
CA ASN A 108 2.60 -16.99 -22.69
C ASN A 108 2.35 -16.59 -24.17
N GLY A 109 2.39 -15.30 -24.52
CA GLY A 109 2.05 -14.83 -25.88
C GLY A 109 2.99 -13.75 -26.41
N MET A 110 2.93 -13.48 -27.72
CA MET A 110 3.64 -12.35 -28.33
C MET A 110 3.06 -11.02 -27.82
N PRO A 111 3.88 -10.07 -27.34
CA PRO A 111 3.40 -8.79 -26.84
C PRO A 111 2.63 -8.05 -27.94
N MET A 112 1.36 -7.72 -27.67
CA MET A 112 0.44 -7.12 -28.65
C MET A 112 0.84 -5.70 -29.05
N ARG A 113 1.73 -5.04 -28.29
CA ARG A 113 2.24 -3.70 -28.55
C ARG A 113 3.76 -3.65 -28.33
N ARG A 114 4.51 -3.18 -29.33
CA ARG A 114 5.91 -2.78 -29.16
C ARG A 114 5.92 -1.43 -28.46
N LEU A 115 6.49 -1.37 -27.27
CA LEU A 115 6.65 -0.13 -26.52
C LEU A 115 7.91 0.60 -27.00
N ASP A 116 7.78 1.88 -27.30
CA ASP A 116 8.91 2.76 -27.59
C ASP A 116 9.79 2.88 -26.33
N PRO A 117 11.12 2.66 -26.41
CA PRO A 117 12.02 2.82 -25.26
C PRO A 117 11.99 4.22 -24.64
N ALA A 118 11.50 5.24 -25.36
CA ALA A 118 11.31 6.59 -24.84
C ALA A 118 10.04 6.75 -23.96
N VAL A 119 9.20 5.73 -23.80
CA VAL A 119 7.94 5.80 -23.06
C VAL A 119 7.97 4.90 -21.82
N CYS A 120 7.56 5.45 -20.67
CA CYS A 120 7.43 4.70 -19.43
C CYS A 120 6.30 3.67 -19.52
N SER A 121 6.60 2.37 -19.36
CA SER A 121 5.58 1.31 -19.51
C SER A 121 4.50 1.31 -18.42
N ILE A 122 4.72 2.03 -17.32
CA ILE A 122 3.81 2.07 -16.17
C ILE A 122 2.76 3.16 -16.38
N CYS A 123 3.17 4.39 -16.71
CA CYS A 123 2.23 5.49 -16.90
C CYS A 123 1.86 5.69 -18.37
N GLY A 124 2.73 5.40 -19.33
CA GLY A 124 2.51 5.68 -20.75
C GLY A 124 3.00 7.06 -21.22
N LYS A 125 3.64 7.84 -20.33
CA LYS A 125 4.26 9.13 -20.67
C LYS A 125 5.68 8.99 -21.20
N LEU A 126 6.09 9.94 -22.03
CA LEU A 126 7.47 10.09 -22.48
C LEU A 126 8.42 10.31 -21.28
N LEU A 127 9.59 9.69 -21.38
CA LEU A 127 10.72 9.86 -20.49
C LEU A 127 11.47 11.12 -20.91
N ASP A 128 10.84 12.27 -20.73
CA ASP A 128 11.45 13.54 -21.07
C ASP A 128 12.56 13.90 -20.07
N THR A 129 13.71 14.29 -20.60
CA THR A 129 14.90 14.66 -19.82
C THR A 129 14.87 16.12 -19.37
N ASP A 130 13.87 16.90 -19.81
CA ASP A 130 13.77 18.35 -19.61
C ASP A 130 13.35 18.77 -18.17
N GLY A 131 13.58 17.92 -17.17
CA GLY A 131 13.65 18.31 -15.77
C GLY A 131 12.36 18.23 -14.94
N SER A 132 11.23 17.79 -15.50
CA SER A 132 9.98 17.70 -14.72
C SER A 132 9.98 16.55 -13.70
N GLU A 133 10.64 15.42 -13.98
CA GLU A 133 10.60 14.21 -13.13
C GLU A 133 11.90 13.39 -13.20
N LYS A 134 12.34 12.83 -12.07
CA LYS A 134 13.52 11.96 -12.03
C LYS A 134 13.25 10.67 -12.80
N ILE A 135 14.17 10.29 -13.70
CA ILE A 135 14.14 9.01 -14.42
C ILE A 135 15.08 8.03 -13.72
N HIS A 136 14.63 6.79 -13.60
CA HIS A 136 15.40 5.71 -12.99
C HIS A 136 15.58 4.56 -13.97
N ARG A 137 16.83 4.08 -14.10
CA ARG A 137 17.20 2.94 -14.97
C ARG A 137 17.42 1.70 -14.12
N LEU A 138 16.73 0.62 -14.46
CA LEU A 138 16.87 -0.69 -13.82
C LEU A 138 18.09 -1.46 -14.34
N ASN A 139 18.45 -2.56 -13.66
CA ASN A 139 19.56 -3.43 -14.10
C ASN A 139 19.30 -4.09 -15.45
N CYS A 140 18.02 -4.40 -15.74
CA CYS A 140 17.56 -4.91 -17.02
C CYS A 140 17.56 -3.86 -18.15
N SER A 141 18.21 -2.71 -17.93
CA SER A 141 18.34 -1.56 -18.82
C SER A 141 17.07 -0.76 -19.13
N HIS A 142 15.89 -1.21 -18.70
CA HIS A 142 14.63 -0.48 -18.86
C HIS A 142 14.56 0.77 -17.96
N THR A 143 14.00 1.84 -18.49
CA THR A 143 13.90 3.16 -17.88
C THR A 143 12.46 3.51 -17.53
N PHE A 144 12.24 4.09 -16.35
CA PHE A 144 10.92 4.47 -15.84
C PHE A 144 11.00 5.80 -15.09
N HIS A 145 9.87 6.49 -14.92
CA HIS A 145 9.80 7.58 -13.93
C HIS A 145 10.01 7.03 -12.52
N ASP A 146 10.78 7.74 -11.71
CA ASP A 146 11.12 7.40 -10.33
C ASP A 146 9.85 7.18 -9.48
N PHE A 147 8.84 8.05 -9.64
CA PHE A 147 7.54 7.88 -8.98
C PHE A 147 6.81 6.58 -9.40
N CYS A 148 6.84 6.24 -10.68
CA CYS A 148 6.14 5.07 -11.21
C CYS A 148 6.77 3.77 -10.73
N ILE A 149 8.10 3.67 -10.80
CA ILE A 149 8.81 2.46 -10.33
C ILE A 149 8.75 2.32 -8.80
N ARG A 150 8.76 3.43 -8.05
CA ARG A 150 8.49 3.44 -6.61
C ARG A 150 7.09 2.93 -6.30
N GLY A 151 6.07 3.42 -6.99
CA GLY A 151 4.69 2.95 -6.83
C GLY A 151 4.57 1.45 -7.08
N TRP A 152 5.17 0.96 -8.17
CA TRP A 152 5.19 -0.46 -8.53
C TRP A 152 5.84 -1.33 -7.45
N CYS A 153 7.04 -0.97 -6.99
CA CYS A 153 7.80 -1.79 -6.05
C CYS A 153 7.33 -1.66 -4.60
N ILE A 154 7.03 -0.45 -4.14
CA ILE A 154 6.73 -0.17 -2.72
C ILE A 154 5.23 -0.37 -2.45
N VAL A 155 4.37 0.28 -3.25
CA VAL A 155 2.91 0.28 -3.04
C VAL A 155 2.29 -1.00 -3.60
N GLY A 156 2.72 -1.42 -4.79
CA GLY A 156 2.24 -2.63 -5.45
C GLY A 156 2.92 -3.93 -5.02
N LYS A 157 3.95 -3.86 -4.17
CA LYS A 157 4.73 -5.02 -3.67
C LYS A 157 5.33 -5.89 -4.79
N LYS A 158 5.68 -5.28 -5.93
CA LYS A 158 6.24 -6.00 -7.08
C LYS A 158 7.77 -5.85 -7.13
N ASP A 159 8.49 -6.95 -7.02
CA ASP A 159 9.96 -7.00 -7.07
C ASP A 159 10.52 -7.28 -8.47
N THR A 160 9.69 -7.18 -9.51
CA THR A 160 10.04 -7.52 -10.89
C THR A 160 9.85 -6.33 -11.82
N CYS A 161 10.65 -6.27 -12.89
CA CYS A 161 10.48 -5.27 -13.94
C CYS A 161 9.10 -5.43 -14.61
N PRO A 162 8.30 -4.36 -14.74
CA PRO A 162 6.98 -4.43 -15.38
C PRO A 162 7.02 -4.95 -16.83
N TYR A 163 8.16 -4.80 -17.50
CA TYR A 163 8.35 -5.18 -18.89
C TYR A 163 8.96 -6.59 -19.05
N CYS A 164 10.19 -6.80 -18.60
CA CYS A 164 10.92 -8.06 -18.80
C CYS A 164 10.77 -9.08 -17.66
N LYS A 165 10.10 -8.73 -16.56
CA LYS A 165 9.95 -9.55 -15.34
C LYS A 165 11.25 -9.96 -14.65
N GLU A 166 12.38 -9.38 -15.05
CA GLU A 166 13.64 -9.56 -14.34
C GLU A 166 13.54 -8.96 -12.93
N LYS A 167 14.07 -9.67 -11.94
CA LYS A 167 14.05 -9.20 -10.56
C LYS A 167 14.83 -7.91 -10.40
N VAL A 168 14.21 -6.93 -9.76
CA VAL A 168 14.79 -5.63 -9.51
C VAL A 168 15.57 -5.66 -8.20
N ASN A 169 16.80 -5.15 -8.23
CA ASN A 169 17.60 -4.98 -7.01
C ASN A 169 17.10 -3.75 -6.22
N LEU A 170 16.06 -3.93 -5.40
CA LEU A 170 15.40 -2.88 -4.61
C LEU A 170 16.38 -2.00 -3.80
N ARG A 171 17.47 -2.59 -3.28
CA ARG A 171 18.52 -1.87 -2.53
C ARG A 171 19.28 -0.84 -3.37
N LYS A 172 19.49 -1.11 -4.66
CA LYS A 172 20.21 -0.19 -5.56
C LYS A 172 19.28 0.87 -6.14
N THR A 173 17.99 0.54 -6.29
CA THR A 173 17.00 1.45 -6.86
C THR A 173 16.51 2.50 -5.86
N PHE A 174 16.41 2.16 -4.58
CA PHE A 174 16.00 3.08 -3.51
C PHE A 174 17.19 3.50 -2.65
N THR A 175 17.97 4.45 -3.18
CA THR A 175 19.17 4.97 -2.49
C THR A 175 18.85 5.94 -1.35
N ASN A 176 17.61 6.45 -1.28
CA ASN A 176 17.24 7.47 -0.30
C ASN A 176 16.98 6.83 1.08
N PRO A 177 17.70 7.20 2.15
CA PRO A 177 17.49 6.66 3.50
C PRO A 177 16.05 6.85 4.01
N TRP A 178 15.38 7.91 3.55
CA TRP A 178 14.00 8.27 3.91
C TRP A 178 12.94 7.31 3.33
N ASP A 179 13.29 6.41 2.40
CA ASP A 179 12.38 5.39 1.88
C ASP A 179 12.33 4.13 2.79
N LYS A 180 13.36 3.93 3.62
CA LYS A 180 13.46 2.76 4.52
C LYS A 180 12.30 2.66 5.52
N PRO A 181 11.84 3.74 6.18
CA PRO A 181 10.73 3.67 7.14
C PRO A 181 9.45 3.15 6.50
N HIS A 182 9.11 3.61 5.29
CA HIS A 182 7.92 3.15 4.56
C HIS A 182 7.99 1.66 4.23
N ILE A 183 9.16 1.17 3.79
CA ILE A 183 9.37 -0.25 3.49
C ILE A 183 9.30 -1.09 4.77
N LEU A 184 9.93 -0.65 5.85
CA LEU A 184 9.92 -1.35 7.14
C LEU A 184 8.51 -1.44 7.71
N TYR A 185 7.76 -0.34 7.72
CA TYR A 185 6.37 -0.33 8.14
C TYR A 185 5.51 -1.25 7.25
N GLY A 186 5.73 -1.24 5.94
CA GLY A 186 5.08 -2.17 5.03
C GLY A 186 5.32 -3.65 5.37
N ASN A 187 6.56 -4.02 5.67
CA ASN A 187 6.90 -5.38 6.11
C ASN A 187 6.28 -5.73 7.47
N PHE A 188 6.21 -4.76 8.37
CA PHE A 188 5.53 -4.92 9.65
C PHE A 188 4.03 -5.17 9.47
N LEU A 189 3.36 -4.45 8.56
CA LEU A 189 1.95 -4.72 8.23
C LEU A 189 1.76 -6.12 7.64
N ASP A 190 2.68 -6.60 6.79
CA ASP A 190 2.64 -7.98 6.28
C ASP A 190 2.75 -9.03 7.39
N LEU A 191 3.58 -8.77 8.41
CA LEU A 191 3.68 -9.63 9.60
C LEU A 191 2.36 -9.63 10.38
N ILE A 192 1.76 -8.47 10.62
CA ILE A 192 0.47 -8.36 11.30
C ILE A 192 -0.61 -9.13 10.52
N ARG A 193 -0.67 -8.97 9.19
CA ARG A 193 -1.60 -9.72 8.33
C ARG A 193 -1.41 -11.23 8.49
N TYR A 194 -0.17 -11.71 8.51
CA TYR A 194 0.13 -13.12 8.77
C TYR A 194 -0.38 -13.54 10.15
N LEU A 195 -0.06 -12.80 11.21
CA LEU A 195 -0.53 -13.12 12.56
C LEU A 195 -2.07 -13.20 12.66
N VAL A 196 -2.79 -12.27 12.02
CA VAL A 196 -4.26 -12.26 11.98
C VAL A 196 -4.81 -13.47 11.22
N ALA A 197 -4.24 -13.80 10.06
CA ALA A 197 -4.67 -14.95 9.27
C ALA A 197 -4.48 -16.29 9.99
N TRP A 198 -3.53 -16.37 10.93
CA TRP A 198 -3.29 -17.56 11.75
C TRP A 198 -4.20 -17.69 12.98
N GLN A 199 -4.97 -16.65 13.34
CA GLN A 199 -5.83 -16.70 14.53
C GLN A 199 -6.83 -17.88 14.53
N PRO A 200 -7.53 -18.23 13.43
CA PRO A 200 -8.45 -19.38 13.42
C PRO A 200 -7.74 -20.71 13.71
N VAL A 201 -6.50 -20.88 13.24
CA VAL A 201 -5.69 -22.08 13.50
C VAL A 201 -5.31 -22.12 14.98
N ILE A 202 -4.86 -21.00 15.55
CA ILE A 202 -4.49 -20.90 16.97
C ILE A 202 -5.70 -21.21 17.86
N LEU A 203 -6.86 -20.61 17.59
CA LEU A 203 -8.08 -20.86 18.35
C LEU A 203 -8.56 -22.31 18.19
N GLY A 204 -8.47 -22.89 16.99
CA GLY A 204 -8.79 -24.29 16.75
C GLY A 204 -7.90 -25.25 17.53
N VAL A 205 -6.59 -24.99 17.57
CA VAL A 205 -5.64 -25.78 18.37
C VAL A 205 -5.92 -25.66 19.86
N ILE A 206 -6.17 -24.44 20.36
CA ILE A 206 -6.53 -24.22 21.78
C ILE A 206 -7.81 -24.98 22.13
N HIS A 207 -8.83 -24.93 21.26
CA HIS A 207 -10.08 -25.64 21.47
C HIS A 207 -9.87 -27.16 21.51
N LEU A 208 -9.07 -27.71 20.59
CA LEU A 208 -8.73 -29.13 20.56
C LEU A 208 -7.95 -29.57 21.81
N LEU A 209 -6.98 -28.75 22.26
CA LEU A 209 -6.22 -29.02 23.48
C LEU A 209 -7.12 -28.99 24.72
N ASN A 210 -8.00 -28.00 24.84
CA ASN A 210 -8.95 -27.90 25.95
C ASN A 210 -9.90 -29.10 25.99
N LEU A 211 -10.35 -29.58 24.82
CA LEU A 211 -11.16 -30.80 24.70
C LEU A 211 -10.35 -32.04 25.12
N SER A 212 -9.08 -32.16 24.71
CA SER A 212 -8.23 -33.31 25.05
C SER A 212 -7.84 -33.39 26.53
N LEU A 213 -7.71 -32.24 27.19
CA LEU A 213 -7.37 -32.13 28.61
C LEU A 213 -8.61 -32.18 29.53
N GLY A 214 -9.82 -32.27 28.96
CA GLY A 214 -11.06 -32.32 29.73
C GLY A 214 -11.38 -31.04 30.50
N LEU A 215 -10.87 -29.88 30.05
CA LEU A 215 -11.14 -28.57 30.66
C LEU A 215 -12.44 -27.91 30.16
N SER A 216 -13.31 -28.67 29.48
CA SER A 216 -14.61 -28.24 28.97
C SER A 216 -15.71 -29.24 29.32
#